data_AF-A0A087M4C1-F1
#
_entry.id   AF-A0A087M4C1-F1
#
_cell.length_a   1.000
_cell.length_b   1.000
_cell.length_c   1.000
_cell.angle_alpha   90.00
_cell.angle_beta   90.00
_cell.angle_gamma   90.00
#
_symmetry.space_group_name_H-M   'P 1'
#
loop_
_entity.id
_entity.type
_entity.pdbx_description
1 polymer ?
#
loop_
_entity_poly.entity_id
_entity_poly.type
_entity_poly.pdbx_seq_one_letter_code
_entity_poly.pdbx_strand_id
1 'polypeptide(L)' 'MQVVIVQAEHFSNPGRVLKAFRAHSDAIAEAVDLVNIMLKDDGREPCTAEDWEDALEQLQDAHGAQYCYVDLVPLEVL' A
#
# COMPACT_ATOMS: atom_id res chain seq x y z
N MET A 1 -4.49 21.29 -9.20
CA MET A 1 -5.32 20.05 -9.18
C MET A 1 -4.71 19.09 -8.16
N GLN A 2 -5.49 18.51 -7.26
CA GLN A 2 -4.97 17.57 -6.25
C GLN A 2 -5.04 16.13 -6.79
N VAL A 3 -3.96 15.37 -6.61
CA VAL A 3 -3.88 13.92 -6.86
C VAL A 3 -3.33 13.22 -5.62
N VAL A 4 -3.55 11.92 -5.50
CA VAL A 4 -2.98 11.06 -4.46
C VAL A 4 -2.04 10.07 -5.13
N ILE A 5 -0.79 10.04 -4.69
CA ILE A 5 0.20 9.07 -5.14
C ILE A 5 0.22 7.92 -4.16
N VAL A 6 -0.05 6.70 -4.64
CA VAL A 6 0.25 5.47 -3.92
C VAL A 6 1.71 5.14 -4.20
N GLN A 7 2.55 5.08 -3.16
CA GLN A 7 3.87 4.49 -3.23
C GLN A 7 3.92 3.20 -2.43
N ALA A 8 4.58 2.17 -2.94
CA ALA A 8 4.71 0.91 -2.23
C ALA A 8 6.00 0.16 -2.56
N GLU A 9 6.43 -0.71 -1.65
CA GLU A 9 7.51 -1.68 -1.83
C GLU A 9 7.07 -3.01 -1.22
N HIS A 10 7.32 -4.11 -1.94
CA HIS A 10 6.94 -5.46 -1.55
C HIS A 10 8.16 -6.23 -1.01
N PHE A 11 8.03 -6.85 0.18
CA PHE A 11 9.17 -7.50 0.84
C PHE A 11 9.82 -8.63 0.03
N SER A 12 9.03 -9.35 -0.76
CA SER A 12 9.49 -10.47 -1.61
C SER A 12 9.80 -10.08 -3.06
N ASN A 13 9.39 -8.88 -3.51
CA ASN A 13 9.50 -8.45 -4.91
C ASN A 13 10.07 -7.03 -4.97
N PRO A 14 11.42 -6.89 -5.01
CA PRO A 14 12.08 -5.60 -4.94
C PRO A 14 11.70 -4.71 -6.14
N GLY A 15 11.32 -3.47 -5.86
CA GLY A 15 10.84 -2.53 -6.86
C GLY A 15 9.77 -1.61 -6.29
N ARG A 16 9.95 -0.30 -6.51
CA ARG A 16 8.99 0.72 -6.08
C ARG A 16 7.81 0.80 -7.04
N VAL A 17 6.63 0.60 -6.50
CA VAL A 17 5.36 0.90 -7.17
C VAL A 17 5.03 2.37 -6.94
N LEU A 18 4.69 3.08 -8.01
CA LEU A 18 4.21 4.46 -7.97
C LEU A 18 3.00 4.59 -8.88
N LYS A 19 1.85 4.92 -8.31
CA LYS A 19 0.59 5.09 -9.05
C LYS A 19 -0.12 6.37 -8.61
N ALA A 20 -0.65 7.12 -9.57
CA ALA A 20 -1.33 8.39 -9.31
C ALA A 20 -2.85 8.24 -9.50
N PHE A 21 -3.60 8.70 -8.51
CA PHE A 21 -5.06 8.64 -8.49
C PHE A 21 -5.65 10.04 -8.31
N ARG A 22 -6.80 10.28 -8.92
CA ARG A 22 -7.53 11.53 -8.76
C ARG A 22 -8.38 11.54 -7.49
N ALA A 23 -8.98 10.41 -7.13
CA ALA A 23 -9.83 10.27 -5.95
C ALA A 23 -9.10 9.49 -4.86
N HIS A 24 -9.29 9.92 -3.60
CA HIS A 24 -8.71 9.24 -2.44
C HIS A 24 -9.24 7.82 -2.27
N SER A 25 -10.52 7.60 -2.59
CA SER A 25 -11.14 6.27 -2.57
C SER A 25 -10.44 5.27 -3.49
N ASP A 26 -10.03 5.71 -4.67
CA ASP A 26 -9.35 4.85 -5.65
C ASP A 26 -7.93 4.53 -5.19
N ALA A 27 -7.26 5.48 -4.53
CA ALA A 27 -5.96 5.28 -3.91
C ALA A 27 -6.02 4.28 -2.75
N ILE A 28 -7.07 4.33 -1.92
CA ILE A 28 -7.32 3.32 -0.86
C ILE A 28 -7.54 1.95 -1.48
N ALA A 29 -8.38 1.84 -2.52
CA ALA A 29 -8.63 0.55 -3.17
C ALA A 29 -7.33 -0.08 -3.69
N GLU A 30 -6.46 0.72 -4.32
CA GLU A 30 -5.14 0.25 -4.74
C GLU A 30 -4.23 -0.12 -3.56
N ALA A 31 -4.24 0.63 -2.46
CA ALA A 31 -3.47 0.30 -1.27
C ALA A 31 -3.90 -1.06 -0.68
N VAL A 32 -5.21 -1.29 -0.55
CA VAL A 32 -5.79 -2.56 -0.10
C VAL A 32 -5.38 -3.71 -1.01
N ASP A 33 -5.43 -3.52 -2.33
CA ASP A 33 -5.01 -4.54 -3.29
C ASP A 33 -3.52 -4.89 -3.15
N LEU A 34 -2.65 -3.89 -2.98
CA LEU A 34 -1.21 -4.09 -2.77
C LEU A 34 -0.93 -4.82 -1.46
N VAL A 35 -1.60 -4.45 -0.37
CA VAL A 35 -1.45 -5.13 0.93
C VAL A 35 -1.98 -6.56 0.85
N ASN A 36 -3.09 -6.80 0.16
CA ASN A 36 -3.63 -8.14 -0.03
C ASN A 36 -2.72 -9.05 -0.87
N ILE A 37 -1.96 -8.48 -1.82
CA ILE A 37 -0.90 -9.22 -2.51
C ILE A 37 0.19 -9.63 -1.51
N MET A 38 0.65 -8.70 -0.67
CA MET A 38 1.65 -8.97 0.36
C MET A 38 1.19 -10.00 1.40
N LEU A 39 -0.05 -9.90 1.88
CA LEU A 39 -0.65 -10.85 2.82
C LEU A 39 -0.73 -12.24 2.21
N LYS A 40 -1.13 -12.34 0.95
CA LYS A 40 -1.19 -13.62 0.22
C LYS A 40 0.19 -14.27 0.10
N ASP A 41 1.21 -13.49 -0.23
CA ASP A 41 2.60 -13.97 -0.31
C ASP A 41 3.14 -14.41 1.06
N ASP A 42 2.67 -13.80 2.15
CA ASP A 42 2.99 -14.18 3.53
C ASP A 42 2.10 -15.31 4.09
N GLY A 43 1.11 -15.77 3.32
CA GLY A 43 0.17 -16.82 3.73
C GLY A 43 -0.88 -16.38 4.76
N ARG A 44 -1.24 -15.10 4.80
CA ARG A 44 -2.25 -14.50 5.68
C ARG A 44 -3.57 -14.25 4.96
N GLU A 45 -4.63 -14.10 5.75
CA GLU A 45 -5.97 -13.73 5.25
C GLU A 45 -5.98 -12.29 4.70
N PRO A 46 -6.84 -11.99 3.70
CA PRO A 46 -6.94 -10.66 3.13
C PRO A 46 -7.62 -9.67 4.09
N CYS A 47 -7.25 -8.40 3.93
CA CYS A 47 -7.81 -7.24 4.59
C CYS A 47 -8.80 -6.48 3.68
N THR A 48 -9.42 -5.47 4.27
CA THR A 48 -10.41 -4.55 3.72
C THR A 48 -9.93 -3.10 3.78
N ALA A 49 -10.73 -2.17 3.28
CA ALA A 49 -10.43 -0.74 3.37
C ALA A 49 -10.42 -0.19 4.82
N GLU A 50 -10.98 -0.92 5.79
CA GLU A 50 -11.07 -0.47 7.18
C GLU A 50 -9.87 -0.89 8.04
N ASP A 51 -9.14 -1.94 7.63
CA ASP A 51 -8.12 -2.61 8.44
C ASP A 51 -6.78 -2.87 7.69
N TRP A 52 -6.64 -2.37 6.47
CA TRP A 52 -5.41 -2.57 5.68
C TRP A 52 -4.16 -1.93 6.31
N GLU A 53 -4.30 -0.81 7.03
CA GLU A 53 -3.17 -0.15 7.71
C GLU A 53 -2.64 -1.02 8.85
N ASP A 54 -3.54 -1.59 9.66
CA ASP A 54 -3.19 -2.53 10.72
C ASP A 54 -2.55 -3.81 10.15
N ALA A 55 -3.06 -4.30 9.01
CA ALA A 55 -2.49 -5.46 8.34
C ALA A 55 -1.10 -5.16 7.76
N LEU A 56 -0.89 -3.96 7.23
CA LEU A 56 0.41 -3.49 6.77
C LEU A 56 1.40 -3.40 7.93
N GLU A 57 1.02 -2.83 9.07
CA GLU A 57 1.87 -2.75 10.26
C GLU A 57 2.37 -4.14 10.68
N GLN A 58 1.49 -5.14 10.70
CA GLN A 58 1.87 -6.53 11.01
C GLN A 58 2.81 -7.17 9.99
N LEU A 59 2.75 -6.75 8.71
CA LEU A 59 3.71 -7.17 7.69
C LEU A 59 5.06 -6.45 7.88
N GLN A 60 5.02 -5.17 8.25
CA GLN A 60 6.20 -4.36 8.54
C GLN A 60 6.97 -4.88 9.74
N ASP A 61 6.27 -5.32 10.79
CA ASP A 61 6.88 -5.96 11.95
C ASP A 61 7.58 -7.27 11.61
N ALA A 62 7.03 -8.03 10.65
CA ALA A 62 7.59 -9.32 10.23
C ALA A 62 8.77 -9.19 9.26
N HIS A 63 8.69 -8.24 8.30
CA HIS A 63 9.61 -8.15 7.16
C HIS A 63 10.48 -6.88 7.14
N GLY A 64 10.18 -5.92 8.02
CA GLY A 64 10.83 -4.62 8.12
C GLY A 64 10.19 -3.56 7.23
N ALA A 65 9.80 -2.43 7.84
CA ALA A 65 9.14 -1.30 7.16
C ALA A 65 9.93 -0.68 5.99
N GLN A 66 11.25 -0.86 5.97
CA GLN A 66 12.12 -0.39 4.88
C GLN A 66 12.00 -1.20 3.58
N TYR A 67 11.39 -2.39 3.63
CA TYR A 67 11.20 -3.31 2.52
C TYR A 67 9.73 -3.67 2.27
N CYS A 68 8.83 -3.23 3.15
CA CYS A 68 7.40 -3.46 3.07
C CYS A 68 6.69 -2.17 3.46
N TYR A 69 6.11 -1.45 2.51
CA TYR A 69 5.33 -0.26 2.83
C TYR A 69 4.30 0.02 1.73
N VAL A 70 3.26 0.74 2.11
CA VAL A 70 2.29 1.36 1.21
C VAL A 70 1.92 2.72 1.82
N ASP A 71 2.21 3.82 1.12
CA ASP A 71 1.88 5.17 1.56
C ASP A 71 0.98 5.88 0.55
N LEU A 72 0.08 6.71 1.08
CA LEU A 72 -0.77 7.62 0.32
C LEU A 72 -0.24 9.05 0.46
N VAL A 73 0.33 9.59 -0.62
CA VAL A 73 0.94 10.92 -0.63
C VAL A 73 0.07 11.90 -1.42
N PRO A 74 -0.60 12.87 -0.78
CA PRO A 74 -1.31 13.91 -1.50
C PRO A 74 -0.31 14.85 -2.20
N LEU A 75 -0.56 15.13 -3.47
CA LEU A 75 0.27 16.00 -4.29
C LEU A 75 -0.59 17.06 -4.99
N GLU A 76 -0.16 18.32 -4.90
CA GLU A 76 -0.76 19.41 -5.65
C GLU A 76 -0.02 19.60 -6.98
N VAL A 77 -0.76 19.50 -8.08
CA VAL A 77 -0.26 19.71 -9.45
C VAL A 77 -0.67 21.10 -9.91
N LEU A 78 0.31 21.95 -10.20
CA LEU A 78 0.15 23.34 -10.65
C LEU A 78 -0.19 23.44 -12.14
#